data_AF-A0A5K1FJT5-F1
#
_entry.id   AF-A0A5K1FJT5-F1
#
_cell.length_a   1.000
_cell.length_b   1.000
_cell.length_c   1.000
_cell.angle_alpha   90.00
_cell.angle_beta   90.00
_cell.angle_gamma   90.00
#
_symmetry.space_group_name_H-M   'P 1'
#
loop_
_entity.id
_entity.type
_entity.pdbx_description
1 polymer ?
#
loop_
_entity_poly.entity_id
_entity_poly.type
_entity_poly.pdbx_seq_one_letter_code
_entity_poly.pdbx_strand_id
1 'polypeptide(L)' 'QPGYDVIAQFMIGYILPGKPIANLLFKIYGRISTVHALSFLSDLKLGHYMKIPPRCMYTAQ' A
#
# COMPACT_ATOMS: atom_id res chain seq x y z
N GLN A 1 6.99 -0.35 7.64
CA GLN A 1 7.77 0.54 8.53
C GLN A 1 6.92 0.91 9.73
N PRO A 2 7.45 0.85 10.95
CA PRO A 2 6.71 1.21 12.17
C PRO A 2 6.17 2.64 12.16
N GLY A 3 6.79 3.57 11.42
CA GLY A 3 6.32 4.96 11.31
C GLY A 3 4.95 5.14 10.64
N TYR A 4 4.63 4.32 9.63
CA TYR A 4 3.33 4.41 8.94
C TYR A 4 2.17 4.09 9.87
N ASP A 5 2.31 3.04 10.68
CA ASP A 5 1.24 2.58 11.57
C ASP A 5 0.93 3.62 12.66
N VAL A 6 1.96 4.29 13.19
CA VAL A 6 1.79 5.34 14.21
C VAL A 6 1.08 6.56 13.65
N ILE A 7 1.49 7.05 12.47
CA ILE A 7 0.88 8.22 11.83
C ILE A 7 -0.57 7.92 11.43
N ALA A 8 -0.83 6.75 10.84
CA ALA A 8 -2.16 6.34 10.44
C ALA A 8 -3.13 6.26 11.64
N GLN A 9 -2.66 5.73 12.77
CA GLN A 9 -3.44 5.66 14.01
C GLN A 9 -3.72 7.03 14.63
N PHE A 10 -2.73 7.94 14.57
CA PHE A 10 -2.90 9.30 15.06
C PHE A 10 -3.95 10.05 14.25
N MET A 11 -3.89 9.95 12.92
CA MET A 11 -4.82 10.62 12.00
C MET A 11 -6.26 10.13 12.18
N ILE A 12 -6.50 8.80 12.16
CA ILE A 12 -7.86 8.26 12.33
C ILE A 12 -8.34 8.44 13.77
N GLY A 13 -7.46 8.35 14.76
CA GLY A 13 -7.79 8.61 16.16
C GLY A 13 -8.39 9.99 16.40
N TYR A 14 -7.93 11.01 15.65
CA TYR A 14 -8.52 12.36 15.69
C TYR A 14 -9.84 12.50 14.93
N ILE A 15 -9.98 11.81 13.79
CA ILE A 15 -11.19 11.91 12.95
C ILE A 15 -12.36 11.12 13.57
N LEU A 16 -12.09 9.93 14.11
CA LEU A 16 -13.08 8.99 14.64
C LEU A 16 -12.66 8.50 16.03
N PRO A 17 -12.81 9.35 17.07
CA PRO A 17 -12.49 8.97 18.43
C PRO A 17 -13.38 7.82 18.93
N GLY A 18 -12.80 6.90 19.70
CA GLY A 18 -13.55 5.80 20.35
C GLY A 18 -13.93 4.62 19.45
N LYS A 19 -13.52 4.61 18.17
CA LYS A 19 -13.79 3.50 17.24
C LYS A 19 -12.51 2.70 16.92
N PRO A 20 -12.16 1.68 17.73
CA PRO A 20 -10.93 0.90 17.53
C PRO A 20 -10.95 0.05 16.25
N ILE A 21 -12.13 -0.42 15.83
CA ILE A 21 -12.30 -1.21 14.61
C ILE A 21 -12.00 -0.37 13.36
N ALA A 22 -12.43 0.89 13.33
CA ALA A 22 -12.13 1.81 12.22
C ALA A 22 -10.63 2.10 12.11
N ASN A 23 -9.96 2.25 13.26
CA ASN A 23 -8.51 2.45 13.32
C ASN A 23 -7.72 1.23 12.79
N LEU A 24 -8.14 0.02 13.19
CA LEU A 24 -7.53 -1.21 12.71
C LEU A 24 -7.73 -1.39 11.21
N LEU A 25 -8.95 -1.17 10.70
CA LEU A 25 -9.26 -1.29 9.28
C LEU A 25 -8.43 -0.33 8.43
N PHE A 26 -8.34 0.94 8.84
CA PHE A 26 -7.56 1.93 8.10
C PHE A 26 -6.07 1.56 8.03
N LYS A 27 -5.50 1.16 9.17
CA LYS A 27 -4.12 0.69 9.25
C LYS A 27 -3.86 -0.50 8.32
N ILE A 28 -4.71 -1.52 8.38
CA ILE A 28 -4.56 -2.73 7.56
C ILE A 28 -4.67 -2.38 6.08
N TYR A 29 -5.68 -1.59 5.71
CA TYR A 29 -5.96 -1.27 4.32
C TYR A 29 -4.78 -0.52 3.68
N GLY A 30 -4.31 0.56 4.31
CA GLY A 30 -3.22 1.31 3.72
C GLY A 30 -1.86 0.60 3.82
N ARG A 31 -1.66 -0.30 4.79
CA ARG A 31 -0.45 -1.14 4.85
C ARG A 31 -0.42 -2.20 3.75
N ILE A 32 -1.52 -2.92 3.54
CA ILE A 32 -1.58 -3.95 2.49
C ILE A 32 -1.47 -3.30 1.11
N SER A 33 -2.18 -2.18 0.89
CA SER A 33 -2.12 -1.43 -0.37
C SER A 33 -0.71 -0.95 -0.70
N THR A 34 0.03 -0.40 0.27
CA THR A 34 1.42 0.05 0.02
C THR A 34 2.38 -1.10 -0.26
N VAL A 35 2.22 -2.24 0.41
CA VAL A 35 3.03 -3.44 0.13
C VAL A 35 2.75 -3.96 -1.28
N HIS A 36 1.48 -4.10 -1.67
CA HIS A 36 1.10 -4.52 -3.02
C HIS A 36 1.63 -3.54 -4.09
N ALA A 37 1.49 -2.23 -3.85
CA ALA A 37 1.96 -1.21 -4.79
C ALA A 37 3.49 -1.24 -4.97
N LEU A 38 4.26 -1.47 -3.89
CA LEU A 38 5.72 -1.60 -3.97
C LEU A 38 6.17 -2.84 -4.73
N SER A 39 5.53 -3.98 -4.48
CA SER A 39 5.79 -5.21 -5.24
C SER A 39 5.47 -5.00 -6.72
N PHE A 40 4.30 -4.42 -7.01
CA PHE A 40 3.87 -4.11 -8.37
C PHE A 40 4.84 -3.18 -9.11
N LEU A 41 5.32 -2.13 -8.44
CA LEU A 41 6.31 -1.20 -8.99
C LEU A 41 7.69 -1.87 -9.22
N SER A 42 8.08 -2.78 -8.33
CA SER A 42 9.35 -3.51 -8.45
C SER A 42 9.36 -4.41 -9.68
N ASP A 43 8.25 -5.10 -9.94
CA ASP A 43 8.06 -5.91 -11.13
C ASP A 43 8.04 -5.04 -12.40
N LEU A 44 7.30 -3.93 -12.41
CA LEU A 44 7.31 -2.98 -13.54
C LEU A 44 8.71 -2.50 -13.89
N LYS A 45 9.52 -2.21 -12.87
CA LYS A 45 10.91 -1.80 -13.05
C LYS A 45 11.75 -2.93 -13.64
N LEU A 46 11.56 -4.17 -13.18
CA LEU A 46 12.22 -5.35 -13.72
C LEU A 46 11.85 -5.58 -15.19
N GLY A 47 10.56 -5.56 -15.55
CA GLY A 47 10.17 -5.77 -16.93
C GLY A 47 10.60 -4.65 -17.87
N HIS A 48 10.69 -3.42 -17.37
CA HIS A 48 11.35 -2.34 -18.11
C HIS A 48 12.83 -2.67 -18.39
N TYR A 49 13.57 -3.24 -17.43
CA TYR A 49 14.95 -3.72 -17.67
C TYR A 49 15.02 -4.87 -18.67
N MET A 50 14.02 -5.76 -18.68
CA MET A 50 13.92 -6.88 -19.62
C MET A 50 13.35 -6.47 -21.00
N LYS A 51 13.05 -5.18 -21.22
CA LYS A 51 12.43 -4.62 -22.43
C LYS A 51 11.05 -5.20 -22.76
N ILE A 52 10.32 -5.66 -21.75
CA ILE A 52 8.93 -6.12 -21.89
C ILE A 52 8.03 -4.88 -21.98
N PRO A 53 7.11 -4.81 -22.97
CA PRO A 53 6.22 -3.67 -23.10
C PRO A 53 5.32 -3.51 -21.84
N PRO A 54 5.17 -2.29 -21.31
CA PRO A 54 4.55 -2.05 -20.01
C PRO A 54 3.06 -2.43 -19.96
N ARG A 55 2.36 -2.41 -21.12
CA ARG A 55 0.96 -2.84 -21.21
C ARG A 55 0.79 -4.33 -20.97
N CYS A 56 1.68 -5.15 -21.52
CA CYS A 56 1.66 -6.60 -21.32
C CYS A 56 2.03 -6.96 -19.89
N MET A 57 2.92 -6.18 -19.27
CA MET A 57 3.28 -6.36 -17.86
C MET A 57 2.12 -6.01 -16.94
N TYR A 58 1.43 -4.89 -17.16
CA TYR A 58 0.25 -4.49 -16.40
C TYR A 58 -0.86 -5.55 -16.42
N THR A 59 -1.10 -6.19 -17.57
CA THR A 59 -2.14 -7.23 -17.71
C THR A 59 -1.76 -8.59 -17.12
N ALA A 60 -0.48 -8.84 -16.85
CA ALA A 60 0.01 -10.13 -16.36
C ALA A 60 0.19 -10.16 -14.83
N GLN A 61 0.18 -9.00 -14.17
CA GLN A 61 0.18 -8.84 -12.72
C GLN A 61 -1.24 -8.93 -12.15
#